data_AF-A0A1A8TW06-F1
#
_entry.id   AF-A0A1A8TW06-F1
#
_cell.length_a   1.000
_cell.length_b   1.000
_cell.length_c   1.000
_cell.angle_alpha   90.00
_cell.angle_beta   90.00
_cell.angle_gamma   90.00
#
_symmetry.space_group_name_H-M   'P 1'
#
loop_
_entity.id
_entity.type
_entity.pdbx_description
1 polymer ?
#
loop_
_entity_poly.entity_id
_entity_poly.type
_entity_poly.pdbx_seq_one_letter_code
_entity_poly.pdbx_strand_id
1 'polypeptide(L)'
;MLRKVGTSWLKESSPETFKVAVEKSKRKDAPQVYKVDFIHLADFLFKPYSVHNTKSLFDKLDSAESIESLNLEQLKEYIPKSNWQRYFSEIVDCEDSFLDSRWRKLYDLRCLIAHNAIVTKRDHENIKQLVEEINNSLDKAIKDIDKISVPADDKEIVAESVMSNINSLYGEFIRTWKRLDTFVLKISKLTNTHVRERTMPDGRIRMYPVPRHILFRELKKTSLLQPDLIEQLIYLQNFRNRLMHAEEMFSDSEIESNIHLAHECTAQLNRVFELSMTRRAIIELDDNVPESMTGVIRLGRVIVEDIEGVHERDDLIDNSEFHDMNELVQYVTSNTGVFSENVQIAH
;
A
#
# COMPACT_ATOMS: atom_id res chain seq x y z
N MET A 1 16.11 31.31 -7.59
CA MET A 1 15.86 29.95 -8.12
C MET A 1 14.90 29.26 -7.16
N LEU A 2 13.61 29.22 -7.49
CA LEU A 2 12.59 28.54 -6.69
C LEU A 2 12.72 27.04 -6.94
N ARG A 3 13.53 26.35 -6.10
CA ARG A 3 13.66 24.89 -6.15
C ARG A 3 12.31 24.26 -5.80
N LYS A 4 11.57 23.76 -6.79
CA LYS A 4 10.34 22.96 -6.58
C LYS A 4 10.59 21.62 -5.88
N VAL A 5 11.86 21.24 -5.72
CA VAL A 5 12.32 20.06 -4.98
C VAL A 5 13.40 20.51 -3.99
N GLY A 6 13.00 20.75 -2.74
CA GLY A 6 13.88 21.22 -1.65
C GLY A 6 14.50 20.08 -0.84
N THR A 7 15.44 20.41 0.06
CA THR A 7 16.00 19.47 1.06
C THR A 7 14.94 18.78 1.91
N SER A 8 13.76 19.39 2.05
CA SER A 8 12.58 18.80 2.70
C SER A 8 12.04 17.60 1.92
N TRP A 9 11.94 17.69 0.59
CA TRP A 9 11.58 16.55 -0.25
C TRP A 9 12.56 15.41 -0.04
N LEU A 10 13.87 15.72 -0.01
CA LEU A 10 14.89 14.71 0.23
C LEU A 10 14.80 14.07 1.63
N LYS A 11 14.35 14.77 2.68
CA LYS A 11 14.07 14.13 3.98
C LYS A 11 12.83 13.22 3.92
N GLU A 12 11.77 13.71 3.27
CA GLU A 12 10.43 13.12 3.23
C GLU A 12 10.31 11.94 2.24
N SER A 13 11.10 11.94 1.16
CA SER A 13 11.03 10.95 0.08
C SER A 13 12.29 10.08 -0.03
N SER A 14 13.33 10.35 0.79
CA SER A 14 14.54 9.54 0.70
C SER A 14 14.31 8.12 1.20
N PRO A 15 14.91 7.13 0.53
CA PRO A 15 14.83 5.74 0.92
C PRO A 15 15.61 5.46 2.20
N GLU A 16 15.32 4.36 2.89
CA GLU A 16 15.87 4.14 4.22
C GLU A 16 17.34 3.87 4.12
N THR A 17 17.82 3.09 3.19
CA THR A 17 19.27 2.89 3.08
C THR A 17 20.04 4.11 2.66
N PHE A 18 19.40 5.05 1.97
CA PHE A 18 20.03 6.32 1.76
C PHE A 18 20.21 6.96 3.13
N LYS A 19 19.19 6.89 4.00
CA LYS A 19 19.25 7.31 5.41
C LYS A 19 20.22 6.46 6.28
N VAL A 20 20.28 5.13 6.17
CA VAL A 20 21.24 4.25 6.85
C VAL A 20 22.67 4.48 6.35
N ALA A 21 22.87 4.68 5.05
CA ALA A 21 24.17 5.07 4.50
C ALA A 21 24.55 6.49 4.95
N VAL A 22 23.56 7.37 5.09
CA VAL A 22 23.70 8.71 5.69
C VAL A 22 24.12 8.61 7.16
N GLU A 23 23.57 7.68 7.92
CA GLU A 23 23.84 7.48 9.35
C GLU A 23 25.13 6.72 9.63
N LYS A 24 25.41 5.66 8.88
CA LYS A 24 26.68 4.93 8.89
C LYS A 24 27.82 5.77 8.31
N SER A 25 27.50 6.92 7.72
CA SER A 25 28.50 7.86 7.22
C SER A 25 29.34 8.41 8.35
N LYS A 26 30.66 8.39 8.16
CA LYS A 26 31.60 9.09 9.04
C LYS A 26 31.45 10.62 8.98
N ARG A 27 30.65 11.14 8.05
CA ARG A 27 30.43 12.58 7.78
C ARG A 27 29.15 13.08 8.46
N LYS A 28 29.13 13.15 9.79
CA LYS A 28 27.92 13.48 10.57
C LYS A 28 27.34 14.88 10.29
N ASP A 29 28.19 15.85 9.98
CA ASP A 29 27.78 17.26 9.79
C ASP A 29 27.46 17.63 8.34
N ALA A 30 27.63 16.71 7.38
CA ALA A 30 27.37 16.99 5.97
C ALA A 30 25.86 16.91 5.62
N PRO A 31 25.37 17.61 4.59
CA PRO A 31 24.00 17.42 4.11
C PRO A 31 23.77 15.97 3.65
N GLN A 32 22.55 15.44 3.80
CA GLN A 32 22.24 14.00 3.65
C GLN A 32 22.79 13.38 2.35
N VAL A 33 22.64 14.03 1.20
CA VAL A 33 23.16 13.54 -0.09
C VAL A 33 24.67 13.31 -0.10
N TYR A 34 25.43 14.01 0.73
CA TYR A 34 26.88 13.87 0.84
C TYR A 34 27.31 12.80 1.83
N LYS A 35 26.35 12.18 2.53
CA LYS A 35 26.63 11.14 3.50
C LYS A 35 26.59 9.74 2.89
N VAL A 36 25.88 9.55 1.79
CA VAL A 36 25.87 8.29 1.00
C VAL A 36 26.98 8.24 -0.04
N ASP A 37 27.30 7.03 -0.50
CA ASP A 37 28.10 6.84 -1.72
C ASP A 37 27.22 7.01 -2.97
N PHE A 38 27.79 7.52 -4.06
CA PHE A 38 27.05 7.90 -5.27
C PHE A 38 26.44 6.69 -6.00
N ILE A 39 26.91 5.47 -5.72
CA ILE A 39 26.31 4.24 -6.25
C ILE A 39 24.88 4.02 -5.77
N HIS A 40 24.52 4.46 -4.56
CA HIS A 40 23.14 4.31 -4.06
C HIS A 40 22.14 5.16 -4.85
N LEU A 41 22.62 6.22 -5.51
CA LEU A 41 21.79 7.01 -6.43
C LEU A 41 21.51 6.25 -7.73
N ALA A 42 22.33 5.26 -8.10
CA ALA A 42 22.09 4.44 -9.28
C ALA A 42 20.81 3.61 -9.11
N ASP A 43 20.64 2.96 -7.96
CA ASP A 43 19.41 2.19 -7.69
C ASP A 43 18.17 3.09 -7.60
N PHE A 44 18.33 4.32 -7.10
CA PHE A 44 17.26 5.32 -7.08
C PHE A 44 16.83 5.72 -8.51
N LEU A 45 17.79 5.97 -9.40
CA LEU A 45 17.50 6.46 -10.75
C LEU A 45 17.07 5.32 -11.70
N PHE A 46 17.72 4.17 -11.64
CA PHE A 46 17.70 3.18 -12.72
C PHE A 46 16.98 1.88 -12.37
N LYS A 47 16.67 1.59 -11.09
CA LYS A 47 15.97 0.34 -10.76
C LYS A 47 14.48 0.42 -11.14
N PRO A 48 13.96 -0.50 -11.99
CA PRO A 48 12.57 -0.45 -12.42
C PRO A 48 11.59 -0.81 -11.32
N TYR A 49 10.42 -0.17 -11.33
CA TYR A 49 9.29 -0.54 -10.48
C TYR A 49 7.95 -0.37 -11.22
N SER A 50 6.96 -1.16 -10.82
CA SER A 50 5.59 -1.02 -11.30
C SER A 50 4.80 -0.12 -10.36
N VAL A 51 4.02 0.80 -10.95
CA VAL A 51 3.05 1.63 -10.24
C VAL A 51 1.71 0.90 -10.11
N HIS A 52 1.41 0.01 -11.07
CA HIS A 52 0.16 -0.72 -11.13
C HIS A 52 0.31 -2.18 -10.68
N ASN A 53 -0.76 -2.71 -10.08
CA ASN A 53 -0.82 -4.11 -9.67
C ASN A 53 -1.07 -5.02 -10.90
N THR A 54 -0.25 -6.05 -11.07
CA THR A 54 -0.37 -7.06 -12.13
C THR A 54 -1.76 -7.72 -12.16
N LYS A 55 -2.43 -7.89 -11.03
CA LYS A 55 -3.80 -8.43 -10.99
C LYS A 55 -4.79 -7.56 -11.77
N SER A 56 -4.69 -6.24 -11.64
CA SER A 56 -5.58 -5.33 -12.38
C SER A 56 -5.32 -5.32 -13.89
N LEU A 57 -4.12 -5.73 -14.34
CA LEU A 57 -3.86 -6.00 -15.75
C LEU A 57 -4.64 -7.23 -16.22
N PHE A 58 -4.59 -8.32 -15.46
CA PHE A 58 -5.36 -9.53 -15.78
C PHE A 58 -6.86 -9.26 -15.78
N ASP A 59 -7.38 -8.54 -14.78
CA ASP A 59 -8.80 -8.17 -14.71
C ASP A 59 -9.22 -7.32 -15.94
N LYS A 60 -8.36 -6.39 -16.40
CA LYS A 60 -8.58 -5.60 -17.63
C LYS A 60 -8.58 -6.45 -18.90
N LEU A 61 -7.71 -7.46 -18.97
CA LEU A 61 -7.62 -8.36 -20.12
C LEU A 61 -8.82 -9.32 -20.16
N ASP A 62 -9.29 -9.78 -19.01
CA ASP A 62 -10.43 -10.69 -18.87
C ASP A 62 -11.77 -10.00 -19.17
N SER A 63 -11.88 -8.71 -18.81
CA SER A 63 -13.07 -7.88 -19.07
C SER A 63 -13.09 -7.23 -20.47
N ALA A 64 -12.04 -7.41 -21.27
CA ALA A 64 -11.98 -6.83 -22.61
C ALA A 64 -12.84 -7.63 -23.60
N GLU A 65 -13.92 -7.02 -24.09
CA GLU A 65 -14.82 -7.64 -25.07
C GLU A 65 -14.23 -7.68 -26.48
N SER A 66 -13.27 -6.81 -26.78
CA SER A 66 -12.57 -6.77 -28.07
C SER A 66 -11.17 -6.18 -27.95
N ILE A 67 -10.31 -6.39 -28.96
CA ILE A 67 -8.95 -5.83 -28.99
C ILE A 67 -8.98 -4.30 -29.01
N GLU A 68 -9.98 -3.71 -29.64
CA GLU A 68 -10.17 -2.25 -29.72
C GLU A 68 -10.52 -1.62 -28.37
N SER A 69 -11.06 -2.41 -27.43
CA SER A 69 -11.31 -1.97 -26.05
C SER A 69 -10.03 -1.86 -25.21
N LEU A 70 -8.92 -2.45 -25.68
CA LEU A 70 -7.63 -2.40 -25.01
C LEU A 70 -6.80 -1.20 -25.49
N ASN A 71 -6.67 -0.20 -24.63
CA ASN A 71 -5.79 0.94 -24.89
C ASN A 71 -4.32 0.57 -24.64
N LEU A 72 -3.53 0.53 -25.71
CA LEU A 72 -2.09 0.19 -25.66
C LEU A 72 -1.27 1.12 -24.75
N GLU A 73 -1.59 2.42 -24.70
CA GLU A 73 -0.87 3.36 -23.83
C GLU A 73 -1.10 3.02 -22.36
N GLN A 74 -2.35 2.73 -21.98
CA GLN A 74 -2.69 2.29 -20.63
C GLN A 74 -2.03 0.95 -20.27
N LEU A 75 -1.93 0.01 -21.21
CA LEU A 75 -1.26 -1.26 -20.98
C LEU A 75 0.26 -1.08 -20.77
N LYS A 76 0.89 -0.13 -21.47
CA LYS A 76 2.31 0.20 -21.31
C LYS A 76 2.63 0.80 -19.93
N GLU A 77 1.65 1.32 -19.19
CA GLU A 77 1.85 1.82 -17.82
C GLU A 77 2.17 0.68 -16.82
N TYR A 78 1.75 -0.55 -17.11
CA TYR A 78 2.02 -1.73 -16.29
C TYR A 78 3.44 -2.27 -16.47
N ILE A 79 4.17 -1.82 -17.49
CA ILE A 79 5.57 -2.19 -17.68
C ILE A 79 6.39 -1.48 -16.58
N PRO A 80 7.18 -2.22 -15.78
CA PRO A 80 8.07 -1.61 -14.81
C PRO A 80 9.04 -0.64 -15.49
N LYS A 81 9.10 0.59 -14.99
CA LYS A 81 9.99 1.64 -15.50
C LYS A 81 10.82 2.23 -14.36
N SER A 82 12.04 2.61 -14.66
CA SER A 82 12.94 3.30 -13.73
C SER A 82 12.52 4.76 -13.54
N ASN A 83 13.00 5.42 -12.49
CA ASN A 83 12.76 6.86 -12.30
C ASN A 83 13.37 7.67 -13.46
N TRP A 84 14.50 7.24 -14.00
CA TRP A 84 15.11 7.85 -15.18
C TRP A 84 14.18 7.77 -16.40
N GLN A 85 13.64 6.60 -16.69
CA GLN A 85 12.69 6.40 -17.80
C GLN A 85 11.38 7.16 -17.61
N ARG A 86 10.92 7.32 -16.37
CA ARG A 86 9.64 8.01 -16.08
C ARG A 86 9.75 9.53 -16.18
N TYR A 87 10.89 10.09 -15.80
CA TYR A 87 10.98 11.53 -15.53
C TYR A 87 12.11 12.24 -16.28
N PHE A 88 13.12 11.54 -16.79
CA PHE A 88 14.33 12.15 -17.34
C PHE A 88 14.62 11.77 -18.79
N SER A 89 14.29 10.55 -19.25
CA SER A 89 14.69 10.05 -20.57
C SER A 89 14.15 10.89 -21.73
N GLU A 90 12.90 11.37 -21.62
CA GLU A 90 12.27 12.23 -22.65
C GLU A 90 12.89 13.63 -22.72
N ILE A 91 13.53 14.07 -21.63
CA ILE A 91 14.08 15.42 -21.49
C ILE A 91 15.57 15.45 -21.88
N VAL A 92 16.30 14.41 -21.47
CA VAL A 92 17.77 14.36 -21.53
C VAL A 92 18.28 13.66 -22.80
N ASP A 93 17.40 12.97 -23.53
CA ASP A 93 17.74 12.12 -24.69
C ASP A 93 18.89 11.16 -24.36
N CYS A 94 18.70 10.43 -23.26
CA CYS A 94 19.69 9.50 -22.72
C CYS A 94 18.96 8.28 -22.15
N GLU A 95 19.33 7.10 -22.66
CA GLU A 95 18.80 5.83 -22.16
C GLU A 95 19.32 5.53 -20.75
N ASP A 96 18.46 4.93 -19.91
CA ASP A 96 18.84 4.56 -18.55
C ASP A 96 19.95 3.50 -18.52
N SER A 97 19.91 2.52 -19.42
CA SER A 97 20.93 1.48 -19.55
C SER A 97 22.33 2.05 -19.86
N PHE A 98 22.39 3.11 -20.67
CA PHE A 98 23.63 3.79 -21.03
C PHE A 98 24.28 4.42 -19.81
N LEU A 99 23.49 5.10 -18.99
CA LEU A 99 23.98 5.84 -17.83
C LEU A 99 24.26 4.90 -16.65
N ASP A 100 23.38 3.93 -16.37
CA ASP A 100 23.55 2.97 -15.26
C ASP A 100 24.83 2.13 -15.42
N SER A 101 25.07 1.57 -16.61
CA SER A 101 26.26 0.76 -16.87
C SER A 101 27.56 1.53 -16.65
N ARG A 102 27.61 2.80 -17.07
CA ARG A 102 28.77 3.69 -16.87
C ARG A 102 28.93 4.10 -15.41
N TRP A 103 27.82 4.40 -14.74
CA TRP A 103 27.79 4.77 -13.33
C TRP A 103 28.36 3.67 -12.45
N ARG A 104 27.92 2.43 -12.67
CA ARG A 104 28.40 1.24 -11.94
C ARG A 104 29.87 0.95 -12.24
N LYS A 105 30.28 1.04 -13.51
CA LYS A 105 31.69 0.87 -13.90
C LYS A 105 32.61 1.93 -13.28
N LEU A 106 32.15 3.18 -13.20
CA LEU A 106 32.90 4.25 -12.53
C LEU A 106 33.04 3.97 -11.03
N TYR A 107 32.00 3.41 -10.40
CA TYR A 107 32.07 3.00 -9.00
C TYR A 107 33.11 1.91 -8.75
N ASP A 108 33.15 0.87 -9.59
CA ASP A 108 34.16 -0.20 -9.48
C ASP A 108 35.59 0.36 -9.59
N LEU A 109 35.83 1.25 -10.55
CA LEU A 109 37.13 1.91 -10.73
C LEU A 109 37.49 2.81 -9.55
N ARG A 110 36.52 3.52 -8.98
CA ARG A 110 36.73 4.29 -7.75
C ARG A 110 37.07 3.39 -6.56
N CYS A 111 36.47 2.20 -6.46
CA CYS A 111 36.78 1.24 -5.40
C CYS A 111 38.21 0.72 -5.49
N LEU A 112 38.76 0.53 -6.70
CA LEU A 112 40.19 0.21 -6.88
C LEU A 112 41.07 1.28 -6.23
N ILE A 113 40.79 2.56 -6.50
CA ILE A 113 41.53 3.68 -5.91
C ILE A 113 41.38 3.69 -4.39
N ALA A 114 40.16 3.57 -3.88
CA ALA A 114 39.87 3.63 -2.45
C ALA A 114 40.54 2.50 -1.65
N HIS A 115 40.75 1.34 -2.27
CA HIS A 115 41.42 0.18 -1.66
C HIS A 115 42.92 0.12 -1.97
N ASN A 116 43.50 1.20 -2.54
CA ASN A 116 44.90 1.26 -2.96
C ASN A 116 45.31 0.09 -3.88
N ALA A 117 44.38 -0.40 -4.71
CA ALA A 117 44.67 -1.42 -5.71
C ALA A 117 45.48 -0.83 -6.88
N ILE A 118 46.05 -1.69 -7.71
CA ILE A 118 46.80 -1.26 -8.90
C ILE A 118 45.82 -0.60 -9.88
N VAL A 119 46.11 0.65 -10.25
CA VAL A 119 45.40 1.41 -11.27
C VAL A 119 46.34 1.64 -12.44
N THR A 120 45.99 1.14 -13.61
CA THR A 120 46.81 1.27 -14.81
C THR A 120 46.53 2.58 -15.55
N LYS A 121 47.40 2.93 -16.51
CA LYS A 121 47.16 4.06 -17.42
C LYS A 121 45.83 3.93 -18.17
N ARG A 122 45.47 2.70 -18.57
CA ARG A 122 44.20 2.40 -19.23
C ARG A 122 43.01 2.68 -18.31
N ASP A 123 43.12 2.32 -17.04
CA ASP A 123 42.07 2.58 -16.05
C ASP A 123 41.87 4.08 -15.86
N HIS A 124 42.96 4.84 -15.78
CA HIS A 124 42.90 6.30 -15.71
C HIS A 124 42.22 6.96 -16.92
N GLU A 125 42.55 6.50 -18.13
CA GLU A 125 41.91 6.96 -19.36
C GLU A 125 40.42 6.61 -19.38
N ASN A 126 40.06 5.40 -18.96
CA ASN A 126 38.66 4.97 -18.81
C ASN A 126 37.91 5.83 -17.79
N ILE A 127 38.52 6.13 -16.63
CA ILE A 127 37.89 6.99 -15.60
C ILE A 127 37.57 8.35 -16.19
N LYS A 128 38.52 8.99 -16.90
CA LYS A 128 38.29 10.30 -17.52
C LYS A 128 37.13 10.26 -18.51
N GLN A 129 37.11 9.26 -19.38
CA GLN A 129 36.05 9.09 -20.36
C GLN A 129 34.68 8.90 -19.67
N LEU A 130 34.60 8.01 -18.68
CA LEU A 130 33.35 7.75 -17.96
C LEU A 130 32.82 8.99 -17.25
N VAL A 131 33.69 9.76 -16.59
CA VAL A 131 33.31 10.99 -15.91
C VAL A 131 32.76 12.02 -16.90
N GLU A 132 33.40 12.18 -18.06
CA GLU A 132 32.92 13.08 -19.11
C GLU A 132 31.54 12.66 -19.66
N GLU A 133 31.37 11.38 -19.99
CA GLU A 133 30.11 10.85 -20.53
C GLU A 133 28.95 10.96 -19.52
N ILE A 134 29.22 10.67 -18.24
CA ILE A 134 28.22 10.78 -17.17
C ILE A 134 27.84 12.25 -16.93
N ASN A 135 28.83 13.15 -16.82
CA ASN A 135 28.57 14.56 -16.57
C ASN A 135 27.77 15.21 -17.71
N ASN A 136 28.06 14.88 -18.96
CA ASN A 136 27.28 15.37 -20.10
C ASN A 136 25.79 15.04 -19.99
N SER A 137 25.44 13.88 -19.44
CA SER A 137 24.05 13.45 -19.25
C SER A 137 23.43 14.11 -18.00
N LEU A 138 24.18 14.16 -16.90
CA LEU A 138 23.73 14.76 -15.65
C LEU A 138 23.54 16.27 -15.76
N ASP A 139 24.42 16.99 -16.44
CA ASP A 139 24.34 18.45 -16.58
C ASP A 139 23.09 18.86 -17.38
N LYS A 140 22.73 18.08 -18.40
CA LYS A 140 21.46 18.23 -19.12
C LYS A 140 20.28 18.00 -18.18
N ALA A 141 20.28 16.90 -17.41
CA ALA A 141 19.23 16.57 -16.45
C ALA A 141 19.05 17.66 -15.38
N ILE A 142 20.16 18.20 -14.85
CA ILE A 142 20.17 19.26 -13.85
C ILE A 142 19.61 20.57 -14.43
N LYS A 143 20.00 20.90 -15.67
CA LYS A 143 19.52 22.13 -16.34
C LYS A 143 18.01 22.12 -16.55
N ASP A 144 17.43 20.95 -16.81
CA ASP A 144 16.02 20.79 -17.14
C ASP A 144 15.17 20.24 -15.99
N ILE A 145 15.74 20.14 -14.78
CA ILE A 145 15.06 19.56 -13.60
C ILE A 145 13.75 20.26 -13.24
N ASP A 146 13.64 21.56 -13.50
CA ASP A 146 12.44 22.36 -13.22
C ASP A 146 11.26 22.01 -14.13
N LYS A 147 11.49 21.27 -15.23
CA LYS A 147 10.46 20.78 -16.14
C LYS A 147 9.79 19.49 -15.65
N ILE A 148 10.36 18.83 -14.64
CA ILE A 148 9.87 17.55 -14.13
C ILE A 148 8.76 17.80 -13.11
N SER A 149 7.62 17.12 -13.30
CA SER A 149 6.51 17.11 -12.35
C SER A 149 6.19 15.67 -11.97
N VAL A 150 6.32 15.33 -10.69
CA VAL A 150 5.93 14.02 -10.15
C VAL A 150 4.49 14.12 -9.62
N PRO A 151 3.52 13.36 -10.18
CA PRO A 151 2.14 13.33 -9.69
C PRO A 151 2.08 13.00 -8.20
N ALA A 152 1.06 13.53 -7.48
CA ALA A 152 0.95 13.34 -6.04
C ALA A 152 0.82 11.86 -5.64
N ASP A 153 0.06 11.09 -6.41
CA ASP A 153 -0.20 9.66 -6.17
C ASP A 153 1.05 8.80 -6.40
N ASP A 154 1.94 9.24 -7.29
CA ASP A 154 3.20 8.54 -7.59
C ASP A 154 4.27 8.78 -6.52
N LYS A 155 4.16 9.84 -5.71
CA LYS A 155 5.18 10.17 -4.69
C LYS A 155 5.35 9.06 -3.67
N GLU A 156 4.23 8.49 -3.22
CA GLU A 156 4.22 7.44 -2.21
C GLU A 156 4.75 6.13 -2.77
N ILE A 157 4.42 5.81 -4.01
CA ILE A 157 4.90 4.62 -4.72
C ILE A 157 6.39 4.74 -5.03
N VAL A 158 6.87 5.91 -5.46
CA VAL A 158 8.29 6.22 -5.63
C VAL A 158 9.00 5.99 -4.29
N ALA A 159 8.52 6.56 -3.19
CA ALA A 159 9.11 6.38 -1.86
C ALA A 159 9.15 4.88 -1.47
N GLU A 160 8.03 4.15 -1.58
CA GLU A 160 7.94 2.72 -1.25
C GLU A 160 8.88 1.85 -2.08
N SER A 161 8.94 2.12 -3.39
CA SER A 161 9.84 1.40 -4.30
C SER A 161 11.27 1.56 -3.81
N VAL A 162 11.66 2.76 -3.41
CA VAL A 162 13.05 2.97 -3.06
C VAL A 162 13.37 2.39 -1.68
N MET A 163 12.48 2.50 -0.69
CA MET A 163 12.64 1.84 0.61
C MET A 163 12.89 0.33 0.43
N SER A 164 12.07 -0.30 -0.41
CA SER A 164 12.11 -1.73 -0.68
C SER A 164 13.35 -2.17 -1.46
N ASN A 165 13.89 -1.29 -2.28
CA ASN A 165 14.97 -1.61 -3.20
C ASN A 165 16.33 -1.66 -2.55
N ILE A 166 16.46 -1.07 -1.37
CA ILE A 166 17.77 -0.89 -0.79
C ILE A 166 17.86 -1.50 0.61
N ASN A 167 16.79 -1.50 1.45
CA ASN A 167 16.80 -2.22 2.73
C ASN A 167 15.89 -3.45 2.62
N SER A 168 16.46 -4.65 2.76
CA SER A 168 15.73 -5.91 2.66
C SER A 168 14.63 -6.05 3.70
N LEU A 169 14.88 -5.61 4.94
CA LEU A 169 13.90 -5.65 6.04
C LEU A 169 12.73 -4.71 5.77
N TYR A 170 13.00 -3.53 5.21
CA TYR A 170 11.94 -2.58 4.89
C TYR A 170 11.10 -3.09 3.73
N GLY A 171 11.74 -3.63 2.71
CA GLY A 171 11.04 -4.28 1.61
C GLY A 171 10.19 -5.45 2.09
N GLU A 172 10.66 -6.22 3.07
CA GLU A 172 9.89 -7.30 3.68
C GLU A 172 8.69 -6.77 4.45
N PHE A 173 8.88 -5.78 5.32
CA PHE A 173 7.79 -5.13 6.03
C PHE A 173 6.72 -4.60 5.07
N ILE A 174 7.10 -3.86 4.03
CA ILE A 174 6.16 -3.30 3.05
C ILE A 174 5.42 -4.39 2.28
N ARG A 175 6.09 -5.49 1.91
CA ARG A 175 5.41 -6.65 1.28
C ARG A 175 4.38 -7.27 2.21
N THR A 176 4.75 -7.50 3.48
CA THR A 176 3.85 -8.08 4.48
C THR A 176 2.69 -7.13 4.80
N TRP A 177 2.95 -5.83 4.92
CA TRP A 177 1.95 -4.78 5.08
C TRP A 177 0.94 -4.76 3.93
N LYS A 178 1.39 -4.82 2.67
CA LYS A 178 0.47 -4.86 1.51
C LYS A 178 -0.45 -6.08 1.52
N ARG A 179 0.05 -7.23 1.98
CA ARG A 179 -0.76 -8.44 2.16
C ARG A 179 -1.79 -8.26 3.27
N LEU A 180 -1.38 -7.71 4.41
CA LEU A 180 -2.27 -7.36 5.53
C LEU A 180 -3.37 -6.39 5.09
N ASP A 181 -3.02 -5.30 4.42
CA ASP A 181 -3.95 -4.27 3.94
C ASP A 181 -4.98 -4.85 2.94
N THR A 182 -4.56 -5.84 2.15
CA THR A 182 -5.49 -6.58 1.28
C THR A 182 -6.56 -7.33 2.07
N PHE A 183 -6.22 -7.96 3.19
CA PHE A 183 -7.19 -8.64 4.05
C PHE A 183 -8.09 -7.66 4.81
N VAL A 184 -7.54 -6.55 5.29
CA VAL A 184 -8.32 -5.46 5.89
C VAL A 184 -9.38 -4.97 4.90
N LEU A 185 -9.00 -4.74 3.64
CA LEU A 185 -9.96 -4.36 2.60
C LEU A 185 -11.02 -5.43 2.37
N LYS A 186 -10.64 -6.71 2.30
CA LYS A 186 -11.61 -7.81 2.16
C LYS A 186 -12.62 -7.82 3.32
N ILE A 187 -12.15 -7.78 4.56
CA ILE A 187 -13.02 -7.78 5.75
C ILE A 187 -13.90 -6.51 5.82
N SER A 188 -13.38 -5.36 5.41
CA SER A 188 -14.18 -4.12 5.34
C SER A 188 -15.29 -4.19 4.29
N LYS A 189 -15.10 -5.00 3.24
CA LYS A 189 -16.16 -5.32 2.27
C LYS A 189 -17.20 -6.24 2.89
N LEU A 190 -16.79 -7.24 3.69
CA LEU A 190 -17.71 -8.15 4.38
C LEU A 190 -18.65 -7.43 5.33
N THR A 191 -18.09 -6.47 6.06
CA THR A 191 -18.80 -5.72 7.10
C THR A 191 -19.46 -4.44 6.57
N ASN A 192 -19.43 -4.21 5.26
CA ASN A 192 -19.86 -2.96 4.60
C ASN A 192 -19.24 -1.67 5.16
N THR A 193 -18.16 -1.76 5.95
CA THR A 193 -17.46 -0.62 6.54
C THR A 193 -16.59 0.15 5.55
N HIS A 194 -16.40 -0.39 4.33
CA HIS A 194 -15.67 0.26 3.24
C HIS A 194 -16.43 1.41 2.56
N VAL A 195 -17.71 1.59 2.87
CA VAL A 195 -18.56 2.67 2.35
C VAL A 195 -19.27 3.39 3.50
N ARG A 196 -19.60 4.67 3.28
CA ARG A 196 -20.47 5.44 4.16
C ARG A 196 -21.68 5.91 3.39
N GLU A 197 -22.85 5.75 4.00
CA GLU A 197 -24.09 6.29 3.49
C GLU A 197 -24.29 7.72 3.99
N ARG A 198 -24.80 8.57 3.10
CA ARG A 198 -25.24 9.92 3.44
C ARG A 198 -26.56 10.22 2.75
N THR A 199 -27.56 10.56 3.54
CA THR A 199 -28.84 11.06 3.05
C THR A 199 -28.68 12.49 2.60
N MET A 200 -29.03 12.75 1.35
CA MET A 200 -29.01 14.07 0.73
C MET A 200 -30.28 14.85 1.10
N PRO A 201 -30.30 16.18 0.97
CA PRO A 201 -31.48 16.99 1.29
C PRO A 201 -32.74 16.65 0.48
N ASP A 202 -32.58 15.98 -0.67
CA ASP A 202 -33.65 15.50 -1.54
C ASP A 202 -34.15 14.09 -1.17
N GLY A 203 -33.68 13.52 -0.05
CA GLY A 203 -34.04 12.19 0.43
C GLY A 203 -33.28 11.04 -0.25
N ARG A 204 -32.40 11.32 -1.22
CA ARG A 204 -31.61 10.27 -1.88
C ARG A 204 -30.44 9.83 -1.01
N ILE A 205 -30.19 8.53 -0.93
CA ILE A 205 -29.03 7.96 -0.25
C ILE A 205 -27.87 7.87 -1.25
N ARG A 206 -26.70 8.41 -0.86
CA ARG A 206 -25.48 8.29 -1.66
C ARG A 206 -24.39 7.61 -0.86
N MET A 207 -23.75 6.61 -1.48
CA MET A 207 -22.63 5.88 -0.91
C MET A 207 -21.30 6.52 -1.31
N TYR A 208 -20.40 6.66 -0.34
CA TYR A 208 -19.05 7.19 -0.55
C TYR A 208 -18.01 6.18 -0.07
N PRO A 209 -16.95 5.92 -0.84
CA PRO A 209 -15.88 5.04 -0.41
C PRO A 209 -15.14 5.63 0.79
N VAL A 210 -14.87 4.79 1.79
CA VAL A 210 -14.07 5.17 2.96
C VAL A 210 -12.58 5.12 2.56
N PRO A 211 -11.81 6.19 2.83
CA PRO A 211 -10.37 6.18 2.60
C PRO A 211 -9.67 5.02 3.31
N ARG A 212 -8.69 4.38 2.65
CA ARG A 212 -8.01 3.18 3.19
C ARG A 212 -7.46 3.38 4.60
N HIS A 213 -6.88 4.55 4.88
CA HIS A 213 -6.32 4.81 6.19
C HIS A 213 -7.38 4.89 7.31
N ILE A 214 -8.65 5.10 6.97
CA ILE A 214 -9.77 5.15 7.93
C ILE A 214 -10.37 3.76 8.17
N LEU A 215 -10.23 2.82 7.22
CA LEU A 215 -10.81 1.47 7.31
C LEU A 215 -10.42 0.73 8.60
N PHE A 216 -9.15 0.83 8.99
CA PHE A 216 -8.61 0.25 10.22
C PHE A 216 -9.38 0.69 11.47
N ARG A 217 -9.85 1.95 11.50
CA ARG A 217 -10.64 2.50 12.59
C ARG A 217 -12.11 2.12 12.48
N GLU A 218 -12.66 2.02 11.28
CA GLU A 218 -14.05 1.60 11.07
C GLU A 218 -14.27 0.15 11.49
N LEU A 219 -13.27 -0.72 11.33
CA LEU A 219 -13.33 -2.10 11.81
C LEU A 219 -13.54 -2.21 13.32
N LYS A 220 -13.21 -1.17 14.10
CA LYS A 220 -13.52 -1.10 15.55
C LYS A 220 -15.02 -1.15 15.85
N LYS A 221 -15.86 -0.73 14.90
CA LYS A 221 -17.32 -0.78 15.04
C LYS A 221 -17.89 -2.17 14.80
N THR A 222 -17.08 -3.09 14.28
CA THR A 222 -17.49 -4.46 14.00
C THR A 222 -17.12 -5.35 15.18
N SER A 223 -18.01 -6.27 15.56
CA SER A 223 -17.74 -7.30 16.57
C SER A 223 -16.90 -8.47 16.02
N LEU A 224 -16.48 -8.38 14.75
CA LEU A 224 -15.83 -9.46 14.03
C LEU A 224 -14.35 -9.65 14.40
N LEU A 225 -13.67 -8.56 14.78
CA LEU A 225 -12.26 -8.58 15.16
C LEU A 225 -12.11 -8.37 16.67
N GLN A 226 -11.20 -9.14 17.26
CA GLN A 226 -10.85 -8.97 18.66
C GLN A 226 -10.24 -7.56 18.89
N PRO A 227 -10.51 -6.91 20.04
CA PRO A 227 -9.99 -5.57 20.33
C PRO A 227 -8.47 -5.48 20.22
N ASP A 228 -7.74 -6.48 20.72
CA ASP A 228 -6.27 -6.53 20.67
C ASP A 228 -5.75 -6.52 19.23
N LEU A 229 -6.40 -7.28 18.33
CA LEU A 229 -6.04 -7.32 16.92
C LEU A 229 -6.26 -5.94 16.27
N ILE A 230 -7.36 -5.25 16.59
CA ILE A 230 -7.62 -3.90 16.06
C ILE A 230 -6.54 -2.91 16.52
N GLU A 231 -6.14 -2.96 17.78
CA GLU A 231 -5.07 -2.11 18.31
C GLU A 231 -3.73 -2.38 17.62
N GLN A 232 -3.37 -3.65 17.41
CA GLN A 232 -2.17 -4.04 16.67
C GLN A 232 -2.20 -3.55 15.22
N LEU A 233 -3.35 -3.62 14.54
CA LEU A 233 -3.50 -3.15 13.16
C LEU A 233 -3.35 -1.62 13.06
N ILE A 234 -3.92 -0.86 13.99
CA ILE A 234 -3.76 0.59 14.07
C ILE A 234 -2.31 0.96 14.37
N TYR A 235 -1.67 0.22 15.29
CA TYR A 235 -0.26 0.41 15.60
C TYR A 235 0.62 0.18 14.35
N LEU A 236 0.42 -0.91 13.61
CA LEU A 236 1.17 -1.21 12.39
C LEU A 236 0.91 -0.15 11.30
N GLN A 237 -0.30 0.39 11.20
CA GLN A 237 -0.61 1.50 10.30
C GLN A 237 0.20 2.75 10.64
N ASN A 238 0.24 3.12 11.93
CA ASN A 238 1.00 4.27 12.40
C ASN A 238 2.50 4.04 12.23
N PHE A 239 2.99 2.82 12.50
CA PHE A 239 4.37 2.43 12.24
C PHE A 239 4.69 2.57 10.74
N ARG A 240 3.86 2.05 9.84
CA ARG A 240 4.03 2.22 8.39
C ARG A 240 4.08 3.70 8.03
N ASN A 241 3.18 4.53 8.54
CA ASN A 241 3.17 5.96 8.22
C ASN A 241 4.45 6.65 8.70
N ARG A 242 4.90 6.39 9.94
CA ARG A 242 6.17 6.92 10.47
C ARG A 242 7.37 6.44 9.67
N LEU A 243 7.37 5.16 9.28
CA LEU A 243 8.40 4.54 8.43
C LEU A 243 8.44 5.19 7.05
N MET A 244 7.28 5.46 6.45
CA MET A 244 7.15 6.00 5.09
C MET A 244 7.42 7.50 5.00
N HIS A 245 6.97 8.26 6.00
CA HIS A 245 7.22 9.70 6.09
C HIS A 245 8.55 10.02 6.80
N ALA A 246 9.25 8.98 7.27
CA ALA A 246 10.51 9.04 8.00
C ALA A 246 10.53 10.10 9.10
N GLU A 247 9.41 10.15 9.82
CA GLU A 247 9.26 10.99 11.00
C GLU A 247 10.18 10.49 12.13
N GLU A 248 10.46 9.18 12.15
CA GLU A 248 11.30 8.50 13.14
C GLU A 248 12.19 7.42 12.51
N MET A 249 13.32 7.17 13.18
CA MET A 249 14.29 6.13 12.88
C MET A 249 13.96 4.87 13.69
N PHE A 250 13.99 3.70 13.05
CA PHE A 250 13.75 2.41 13.70
C PHE A 250 14.97 1.50 13.57
N SER A 251 15.36 0.87 14.66
CA SER A 251 16.41 -0.15 14.66
C SER A 251 15.95 -1.41 13.92
N ASP A 252 16.89 -2.16 13.35
CA ASP A 252 16.60 -3.41 12.63
C ASP A 252 15.75 -4.37 13.48
N SER A 253 16.04 -4.48 14.78
CA SER A 253 15.26 -5.28 15.74
C SER A 253 13.81 -4.80 15.89
N GLU A 254 13.57 -3.49 15.83
CA GLU A 254 12.20 -2.95 15.88
C GLU A 254 11.45 -3.28 14.59
N ILE A 255 12.10 -3.16 13.43
CA ILE A 255 11.49 -3.49 12.14
C ILE A 255 11.17 -4.98 12.05
N GLU A 256 12.10 -5.85 12.43
CA GLU A 256 11.88 -7.30 12.51
C GLU A 256 10.70 -7.63 13.43
N SER A 257 10.62 -6.99 14.59
CA SER A 257 9.48 -7.17 15.50
C SER A 257 8.16 -6.77 14.85
N ASN A 258 8.15 -5.65 14.09
CA ASN A 258 6.96 -5.20 13.36
C ASN A 258 6.62 -6.10 12.16
N ILE A 259 7.61 -6.70 11.49
CA ILE A 259 7.41 -7.72 10.45
C ILE A 259 6.71 -8.94 11.04
N HIS A 260 7.21 -9.45 12.16
CA HIS A 260 6.60 -10.58 12.87
C HIS A 260 5.16 -10.28 13.28
N LEU A 261 4.92 -9.11 13.88
CA LEU A 261 3.57 -8.68 14.25
C LEU A 261 2.65 -8.56 13.02
N ALA A 262 3.14 -8.03 11.90
CA ALA A 262 2.36 -7.94 10.67
C ALA A 262 2.02 -9.32 10.09
N HIS A 263 2.92 -10.30 10.19
CA HIS A 263 2.63 -11.68 9.82
C HIS A 263 1.56 -12.31 10.71
N GLU A 264 1.66 -12.11 12.02
CA GLU A 264 0.69 -12.61 12.98
C GLU A 264 -0.70 -12.03 12.72
N CYS A 265 -0.80 -10.69 12.61
CA CYS A 265 -2.04 -10.00 12.27
C CYS A 265 -2.62 -10.51 10.94
N THR A 266 -1.76 -10.73 9.93
CA THR A 266 -2.20 -11.29 8.63
C THR A 266 -2.80 -12.68 8.78
N ALA A 267 -2.19 -13.55 9.59
CA ALA A 267 -2.70 -14.90 9.83
C ALA A 267 -4.04 -14.88 10.57
N GLN A 268 -4.19 -14.01 11.56
CA GLN A 268 -5.45 -13.82 12.29
C GLN A 268 -6.56 -13.28 11.38
N LEU A 269 -6.28 -12.24 10.58
CA LEU A 269 -7.23 -11.70 9.60
C LEU A 269 -7.65 -12.75 8.57
N ASN A 270 -6.69 -13.56 8.08
CA ASN A 270 -7.02 -14.64 7.15
C ASN A 270 -7.94 -15.67 7.80
N ARG A 271 -7.67 -16.07 9.04
CA ARG A 271 -8.55 -17.01 9.77
C ARG A 271 -9.96 -16.45 9.94
N VAL A 272 -10.09 -15.19 10.35
CA VAL A 272 -11.40 -14.53 10.47
C VAL A 272 -12.12 -14.50 9.13
N PHE A 273 -11.41 -14.17 8.05
CA PHE A 273 -11.98 -14.14 6.70
C PHE A 273 -12.48 -15.53 6.27
N GLU A 274 -11.69 -16.58 6.44
CA GLU A 274 -12.09 -17.96 6.10
C GLU A 274 -13.28 -18.46 6.94
N LEU A 275 -13.32 -18.16 8.25
CA LEU A 275 -14.47 -18.47 9.10
C LEU A 275 -15.73 -17.71 8.66
N SER A 276 -15.56 -16.46 8.22
CA SER A 276 -16.67 -15.66 7.72
C SER A 276 -17.23 -16.23 6.41
N MET A 277 -16.37 -16.78 5.54
CA MET A 277 -16.78 -17.40 4.26
C MET A 277 -17.63 -18.65 4.44
N THR A 278 -17.42 -19.40 5.53
CA THR A 278 -18.15 -20.65 5.80
C THR A 278 -19.40 -20.44 6.63
N ARG A 279 -19.60 -19.23 7.16
CA ARG A 279 -20.75 -18.87 7.99
C ARG A 279 -22.02 -18.72 7.16
N ARG A 280 -23.10 -19.25 7.70
CA ARG A 280 -24.47 -19.05 7.23
C ARG A 280 -25.32 -18.53 8.39
N ALA A 281 -26.20 -17.57 8.10
CA ALA A 281 -27.17 -17.09 9.08
C ALA A 281 -28.57 -17.46 8.62
N ILE A 282 -29.39 -17.90 9.56
CA ILE A 282 -30.82 -18.12 9.38
C ILE A 282 -31.53 -17.17 10.33
N ILE A 283 -32.35 -16.29 9.77
CA ILE A 283 -33.15 -15.33 10.51
C ILE A 283 -34.60 -15.81 10.50
N GLU A 284 -35.19 -15.99 11.68
CA GLU A 284 -36.64 -16.15 11.83
C GLU A 284 -37.22 -14.81 12.31
N LEU A 285 -38.28 -14.35 11.65
CA LEU A 285 -38.95 -13.11 12.00
C LEU A 285 -39.89 -13.33 13.20
N ASP A 286 -40.13 -12.27 13.97
CA ASP A 286 -41.16 -12.31 15.01
C ASP A 286 -42.55 -12.15 14.36
N ASP A 287 -43.38 -13.18 14.46
CA ASP A 287 -44.74 -13.17 13.93
C ASP A 287 -45.75 -12.43 14.84
N ASN A 288 -45.35 -12.08 16.07
CA ASN A 288 -46.24 -11.45 17.06
C ASN A 288 -46.11 -9.92 17.09
N VAL A 289 -46.03 -9.27 15.92
CA VAL A 289 -45.97 -7.81 15.83
C VAL A 289 -47.39 -7.21 16.02
N PRO A 290 -47.61 -6.29 16.98
CA PRO A 290 -48.90 -5.64 17.16
C PRO A 290 -49.37 -4.89 15.91
N GLU A 291 -50.68 -4.86 15.63
CA GLU A 291 -51.25 -4.12 14.48
C GLU A 291 -50.84 -2.63 14.45
N SER A 292 -50.56 -2.02 15.60
CA SER A 292 -50.05 -0.65 15.70
C SER A 292 -48.66 -0.44 15.09
N MET A 293 -47.92 -1.52 14.81
CA MET A 293 -46.58 -1.53 14.22
C MET A 293 -46.58 -2.12 12.80
N THR A 294 -47.69 -1.94 12.07
CA THR A 294 -47.83 -2.42 10.70
C THR A 294 -46.70 -1.86 9.81
N GLY A 295 -45.94 -2.76 9.17
CA GLY A 295 -44.81 -2.41 8.30
C GLY A 295 -43.44 -2.47 8.97
N VAL A 296 -43.37 -2.78 10.27
CA VAL A 296 -42.12 -2.99 11.00
C VAL A 296 -41.73 -4.47 10.97
N ILE A 297 -40.46 -4.73 10.71
CA ILE A 297 -39.84 -6.06 10.74
C ILE A 297 -39.06 -6.18 12.06
N ARG A 298 -39.30 -7.26 12.81
CA ARG A 298 -38.59 -7.57 14.06
C ARG A 298 -37.88 -8.91 13.96
N LEU A 299 -36.69 -8.98 14.55
CA LEU A 299 -35.94 -10.21 14.70
C LEU A 299 -36.61 -11.08 15.76
N GLY A 300 -37.01 -12.30 15.39
CA GLY A 300 -37.51 -13.31 16.32
C GLY A 300 -36.41 -14.24 16.79
N ARG A 301 -35.59 -14.75 15.85
CA ARG A 301 -34.47 -15.64 16.13
C ARG A 301 -33.35 -15.44 15.12
N VAL A 302 -32.10 -15.55 15.57
CA VAL A 302 -30.93 -15.54 14.67
C VAL A 302 -30.05 -16.73 14.99
N ILE A 303 -29.90 -17.62 14.01
CA ILE A 303 -29.04 -18.81 14.10
C ILE A 303 -27.86 -18.60 13.16
N VAL A 304 -26.65 -18.74 13.66
CA VAL A 304 -25.41 -18.70 12.88
C VAL A 304 -24.79 -20.09 12.88
N GLU A 305 -24.66 -20.68 11.70
CA GLU A 305 -23.98 -21.94 11.48
C GLU A 305 -22.56 -21.66 10.97
N ASP A 306 -21.56 -22.26 11.61
CA ASP A 306 -20.17 -22.26 11.17
C ASP A 306 -19.48 -23.61 11.40
N ILE A 307 -18.17 -23.68 11.13
CA ILE A 307 -17.40 -24.92 11.27
C ILE A 307 -17.32 -25.43 12.72
N GLU A 308 -17.61 -24.59 13.71
CA GLU A 308 -17.61 -24.93 15.13
C GLU A 308 -19.01 -25.39 15.60
N GLY A 309 -20.05 -25.21 14.77
CA GLY A 309 -21.40 -25.71 15.00
C GLY A 309 -22.48 -24.65 14.76
N VAL A 310 -23.63 -24.87 15.39
CA VAL A 310 -24.80 -23.99 15.30
C VAL A 310 -24.88 -23.15 16.56
N HIS A 311 -24.87 -21.83 16.41
CA HIS A 311 -24.86 -20.86 17.49
C HIS A 311 -26.10 -19.96 17.41
N GLU A 312 -26.87 -19.89 18.48
CA GLU A 312 -28.00 -18.97 18.59
C GLU A 312 -27.51 -17.61 19.10
N ARG A 313 -27.93 -16.53 18.43
CA ARG A 313 -27.47 -15.16 18.69
C ARG A 313 -28.58 -14.33 19.33
N ASP A 314 -28.94 -14.71 20.55
CA ASP A 314 -29.94 -14.02 21.37
C ASP A 314 -29.57 -12.56 21.66
N ASP A 315 -28.27 -12.24 21.64
CA ASP A 315 -27.74 -10.88 21.81
C ASP A 315 -28.17 -9.92 20.68
N LEU A 316 -28.63 -10.45 19.55
CA LEU A 316 -29.11 -9.66 18.41
C LEU A 316 -30.62 -9.44 18.43
N ILE A 317 -31.35 -10.19 19.24
CA ILE A 317 -32.80 -10.09 19.44
C ILE A 317 -33.03 -8.96 20.46
N ASP A 318 -32.90 -7.71 20.00
CA ASP A 318 -33.27 -6.51 20.77
C ASP A 318 -34.58 -5.91 20.21
N ASN A 319 -35.15 -4.89 20.85
CA ASN A 319 -36.26 -4.07 20.35
C ASN A 319 -35.89 -3.22 19.11
N SER A 320 -34.94 -3.69 18.30
CA SER A 320 -34.58 -3.08 17.03
C SER A 320 -35.71 -3.25 16.03
N GLU A 321 -36.15 -2.14 15.45
CA GLU A 321 -37.24 -2.07 14.48
C GLU A 321 -36.64 -1.77 13.10
N PHE A 322 -36.82 -2.72 12.16
CA PHE A 322 -36.33 -2.58 10.79
C PHE A 322 -37.48 -2.26 9.86
N HIS A 323 -37.23 -1.42 8.85
CA HIS A 323 -38.27 -0.99 7.90
C HIS A 323 -38.06 -1.57 6.49
N ASP A 324 -36.94 -2.25 6.27
CA ASP A 324 -36.63 -2.97 5.04
C ASP A 324 -35.75 -4.20 5.33
N MET A 325 -35.84 -5.21 4.47
CA MET A 325 -35.08 -6.45 4.61
C MET A 325 -33.58 -6.25 4.44
N ASN A 326 -33.13 -5.29 3.62
CA ASN A 326 -31.71 -5.03 3.46
C ASN A 326 -31.11 -4.44 4.74
N GLU A 327 -31.86 -3.62 5.47
CA GLU A 327 -31.45 -3.04 6.76
C GLU A 327 -31.24 -4.15 7.81
N LEU A 328 -32.19 -5.08 7.90
CA LEU A 328 -32.12 -6.27 8.76
C LEU A 328 -30.91 -7.14 8.41
N VAL A 329 -30.71 -7.46 7.12
CA VAL A 329 -29.56 -8.25 6.66
C VAL A 329 -28.25 -7.52 6.94
N GLN A 330 -28.15 -6.21 6.72
CA GLN A 330 -26.96 -5.44 7.05
C GLN A 330 -26.65 -5.46 8.56
N TYR A 331 -27.67 -5.34 9.40
CA TYR A 331 -27.51 -5.43 10.85
C TYR A 331 -26.98 -6.81 11.26
N VAL A 332 -27.57 -7.90 10.78
CA VAL A 332 -27.14 -9.26 11.10
C VAL A 332 -25.72 -9.53 10.58
N THR A 333 -25.43 -9.20 9.32
CA THR A 333 -24.09 -9.40 8.72
C THR A 333 -23.00 -8.63 9.47
N SER A 334 -23.27 -7.39 9.89
CA SER A 334 -22.32 -6.55 10.65
C SER A 334 -21.99 -7.11 12.04
N ASN A 335 -22.95 -7.81 12.67
CA ASN A 335 -22.81 -8.34 14.03
C ASN A 335 -22.42 -9.83 14.09
N THR A 336 -22.57 -10.57 13.00
CA THR A 336 -22.27 -12.01 12.90
C THR A 336 -21.06 -12.31 12.03
N GLY A 337 -20.68 -11.38 11.14
CA GLY A 337 -19.67 -11.61 10.12
C GLY A 337 -20.09 -12.55 9.01
N VAL A 338 -21.38 -12.88 8.91
CA VAL A 338 -21.93 -13.71 7.82
C VAL A 338 -22.00 -12.85 6.55
N PHE A 339 -21.74 -13.45 5.39
CA PHE A 339 -21.96 -12.79 4.09
C PHE A 339 -23.44 -12.54 3.85
N SER A 340 -23.81 -11.39 3.30
CA SER A 340 -25.22 -11.10 2.97
C SER A 340 -25.86 -12.16 2.07
N GLU A 341 -25.09 -12.74 1.15
CA GLU A 341 -25.49 -13.87 0.28
C GLU A 341 -25.70 -15.20 1.04
N ASN A 342 -25.10 -15.34 2.22
CA ASN A 342 -25.24 -16.49 3.10
C ASN A 342 -26.27 -16.24 4.23
N VAL A 343 -26.99 -15.12 4.20
CA VAL A 343 -28.12 -14.88 5.09
C VAL A 343 -29.39 -15.42 4.44
N GLN A 344 -30.12 -16.24 5.17
CA GLN A 344 -31.42 -16.75 4.78
C GLN A 344 -32.47 -16.31 5.76
N ILE A 345 -33.63 -15.94 5.23
CA ILE A 345 -34.79 -15.56 6.03
C ILE A 345 -35.74 -16.75 5.98
N ALA A 346 -35.94 -17.37 7.13
CA ALA A 346 -36.93 -18.42 7.32
C ALA A 346 -38.29 -17.78 7.63
N HIS A 347 -39.31 -18.31 6.98
CA HIS A 347 -40.72 -17.93 7.16
C HIS A 347 -41.45 -18.99 7.97
#